data_AF-A0A3D1G492-F1
#
_entry.id   AF-A0A3D1G492-F1
#
_cell.length_a   1.000
_cell.length_b   1.000
_cell.length_c   1.000
_cell.angle_alpha   90.00
_cell.angle_beta   90.00
_cell.angle_gamma   90.00
#
_symmetry.space_group_name_H-M   'P 1'
#
loop_
_entity.id
_entity.type
_entity.pdbx_description
1 polymer ?
#
loop_
_entity_poly.entity_id
_entity_poly.type
_entity_poly.pdbx_seq_one_letter_code
_entity_poly.pdbx_strand_id
1 'polypeptide(L)'
;MLASQAFADESRWLQGKHVELQALDKITARIATIEAEVGMPLQYGSLQITVHGCTYRPPTLPPEIAAFMEVRTVDHNDVVADEAIFSGWMFASSPAVNALEHPVYDVTVLACRKD
;
A
#
# COMPACT_ATOMS: atom_id res chain seq x y z
N MET A 1 32.21 30.02 -16.12
CA MET A 1 30.96 29.39 -16.58
C MET A 1 31.17 27.88 -16.55
N LEU A 2 30.83 27.22 -15.45
CA LEU A 2 30.89 25.75 -15.36
C LEU A 2 29.46 25.24 -15.39
N ALA A 3 29.21 24.35 -16.35
CA ALA A 3 27.92 23.80 -16.70
C ALA A 3 27.26 23.11 -15.50
N SER A 4 26.01 23.50 -15.22
CA SER A 4 25.12 22.77 -14.33
C SER A 4 24.83 21.42 -14.95
N GLN A 5 25.39 20.35 -14.39
CA GLN A 5 25.05 19.00 -14.80
C GLN A 5 23.63 18.69 -14.32
N ALA A 6 22.66 18.73 -15.24
CA ALA A 6 21.33 18.19 -15.01
C ALA A 6 21.43 16.66 -15.12
N PHE A 7 21.74 16.00 -14.00
CA PHE A 7 21.44 14.58 -13.87
C PHE A 7 19.92 14.47 -13.74
N ALA A 8 19.28 13.70 -14.62
CA ALA A 8 17.90 13.31 -14.42
C ALA A 8 17.83 12.53 -13.10
N ASP A 9 17.03 13.01 -12.15
CA ASP A 9 16.82 12.34 -10.86
C ASP A 9 16.02 11.05 -11.09
N GLU A 10 16.72 9.95 -11.39
CA GLU A 10 16.16 8.60 -11.53
C GLU A 10 15.54 8.08 -10.22
N SER A 11 15.80 8.77 -9.10
CA SER A 11 15.22 8.50 -7.79
C SER A 11 13.99 9.35 -7.47
N ARG A 12 13.41 10.07 -8.44
CA ARG A 12 12.26 10.93 -8.16
C ARG A 12 11.00 10.11 -7.85
N TRP A 13 10.60 10.09 -6.58
CA TRP A 13 9.31 9.58 -6.12
C TRP A 13 8.33 10.73 -5.87
N LEU A 14 7.11 10.58 -6.37
CA LEU A 14 5.98 11.46 -6.08
C LEU A 14 5.16 10.89 -4.93
N GLN A 15 4.58 11.75 -4.10
CA GLN A 15 3.75 11.35 -2.97
C GLN A 15 2.27 11.36 -3.38
N GLY A 16 1.54 10.31 -2.98
CA GLY A 16 0.09 10.23 -3.08
C GLY A 16 -0.59 10.49 -1.72
N LYS A 17 -1.84 10.92 -1.75
CA LYS A 17 -2.73 11.05 -0.59
C LYS A 17 -3.73 9.90 -0.49
N HIS A 18 -4.01 9.24 -1.61
CA HIS A 18 -4.89 8.07 -1.64
C HIS A 18 -4.15 6.87 -2.20
N VAL A 19 -4.49 5.70 -1.67
CA VAL A 19 -4.05 4.39 -2.15
C VAL A 19 -5.25 3.60 -2.62
N GLU A 20 -5.07 2.94 -3.76
CA GLU A 20 -5.92 1.82 -4.15
C GLU A 20 -5.24 0.52 -3.75
N LEU A 21 -5.95 -0.30 -2.97
CA LEU A 21 -5.57 -1.64 -2.59
C LEU A 21 -6.48 -2.65 -3.29
N GLN A 22 -5.92 -3.81 -3.62
CA GLN A 22 -6.68 -5.01 -3.93
C GLN A 22 -6.73 -5.88 -2.68
N ALA A 23 -7.91 -6.35 -2.30
CA ALA A 23 -8.06 -7.37 -1.29
C ALA A 23 -8.64 -8.65 -1.92
N LEU A 24 -7.96 -9.76 -1.74
CA LEU A 24 -8.44 -11.11 -2.08
C LEU A 24 -8.88 -11.80 -0.80
N ASP A 25 -10.14 -12.19 -0.72
CA ASP A 25 -10.61 -13.18 0.22
C ASP A 25 -10.27 -14.57 -0.33
N LYS A 26 -9.31 -15.25 0.31
CA LYS A 26 -8.79 -16.57 -0.09
C LYS A 26 -9.79 -17.70 0.19
N ILE A 27 -10.77 -17.48 1.06
CA ILE A 27 -11.81 -18.44 1.39
C ILE A 27 -12.93 -18.40 0.34
N THR A 28 -13.36 -17.19 -0.04
CA THR A 28 -14.46 -17.01 -1.01
C THR A 28 -14.00 -16.78 -2.45
N ALA A 29 -12.69 -16.65 -2.68
CA ALA A 29 -12.08 -16.29 -3.96
C ALA A 29 -12.62 -14.98 -4.55
N ARG A 30 -13.01 -14.03 -3.69
CA ARG A 30 -13.54 -12.73 -4.10
C ARG A 30 -12.46 -11.66 -4.02
N ILE A 31 -12.41 -10.82 -5.05
CA ILE A 31 -11.52 -9.68 -5.12
C ILE A 31 -12.33 -8.41 -4.92
N ALA A 32 -11.84 -7.49 -4.10
CA ALA A 32 -12.35 -6.14 -3.95
C ALA A 32 -11.24 -5.12 -4.18
N THR A 33 -11.59 -3.97 -4.75
CA THR A 33 -10.73 -2.79 -4.76
C THR A 33 -11.18 -1.89 -3.62
N ILE A 34 -10.21 -1.42 -2.83
CA ILE A 34 -10.45 -0.59 -1.67
C ILE A 34 -9.65 0.70 -1.80
N GLU A 35 -10.29 1.83 -1.56
CA GLU A 35 -9.64 3.13 -1.50
C GLU A 35 -9.35 3.49 -0.04
N ALA A 36 -8.10 3.88 0.24
CA ALA A 36 -7.65 4.30 1.56
C ALA A 36 -7.01 5.70 1.47
N GLU A 37 -7.30 6.55 2.45
CA GLU A 37 -6.59 7.82 2.64
C GLU A 37 -5.33 7.58 3.47
N VAL A 38 -4.21 8.19 3.05
CA VAL A 38 -2.93 8.07 3.76
C VAL A 38 -3.05 8.71 5.15
N GLY A 39 -2.70 7.94 6.18
CA GLY A 39 -2.76 8.32 7.58
C GLY A 39 -4.10 8.00 8.26
N MET A 40 -5.12 7.58 7.51
CA MET A 40 -6.43 7.24 8.05
C MET A 40 -6.60 5.72 8.12
N PRO A 41 -7.10 5.18 9.25
CA PRO A 41 -7.42 3.77 9.33
C PRO A 41 -8.66 3.44 8.52
N LEU A 42 -8.61 2.31 7.83
CA LEU A 42 -9.73 1.74 7.09
C LEU A 42 -9.94 0.30 7.53
N GLN A 43 -11.20 -0.10 7.75
CA GLN A 43 -11.52 -1.49 8.05
C GLN A 43 -12.03 -2.22 6.80
N TYR A 44 -11.54 -3.44 6.59
CA TYR A 44 -12.00 -4.36 5.56
C TYR A 44 -12.06 -5.78 6.11
N GLY A 45 -13.27 -6.33 6.24
CA GLY A 45 -13.47 -7.63 6.88
C GLY A 45 -12.91 -7.62 8.30
N SER A 46 -12.05 -8.58 8.63
CA SER A 46 -11.38 -8.68 9.93
C SER A 46 -10.02 -7.97 9.98
N LEU A 47 -9.78 -7.00 9.09
CA LEU A 47 -8.54 -6.23 9.02
C LEU A 47 -8.80 -4.74 9.28
N GLN A 48 -7.90 -4.12 10.03
CA GLN A 48 -7.71 -2.67 10.02
C GLN A 48 -6.40 -2.37 9.29
N ILE A 49 -6.48 -1.59 8.23
CA ILE A 49 -5.38 -1.21 7.36
C ILE A 49 -5.12 0.27 7.55
N THR A 50 -3.87 0.65 7.82
CA THR A 50 -3.44 2.05 7.85
C THR A 50 -2.26 2.21 6.90
N VAL A 51 -2.42 3.03 5.86
CA VAL A 51 -1.32 3.37 4.96
C VAL A 51 -0.65 4.63 5.49
N HIS A 52 0.63 4.59 5.85
CA HIS A 52 1.33 5.79 6.33
C HIS A 52 2.11 6.52 5.22
N GLY A 53 2.41 5.83 4.13
CA GLY A 53 3.12 6.42 2.99
C GLY A 53 2.71 5.77 1.69
N CYS A 54 2.59 6.58 0.65
CA CYS A 54 2.16 6.15 -0.67
C CYS A 54 2.94 6.94 -1.71
N THR A 55 3.71 6.23 -2.51
CA THR A 55 4.64 6.83 -3.45
C THR A 55 4.55 6.19 -4.82
N TYR A 56 4.77 6.98 -5.86
CA TYR A 56 4.75 6.50 -7.24
C TYR A 56 5.78 7.24 -8.09
N ARG A 57 6.29 6.58 -9.12
CA ARG A 57 7.23 7.19 -10.06
C ARG A 57 6.50 8.08 -11.09
N PRO A 58 7.12 9.20 -11.52
CA PRO A 58 6.57 10.02 -12.60
C PRO A 58 6.52 9.23 -13.92
N PRO A 59 5.67 9.63 -14.88
CA PRO A 59 5.53 8.93 -16.17
C PRO A 59 6.79 8.87 -17.03
N THR A 60 7.79 9.70 -16.73
CA THR A 60 9.09 9.73 -17.42
C THR A 60 10.05 8.64 -16.96
N LEU A 61 9.73 7.92 -15.87
CA LEU A 61 10.52 6.82 -15.32
C LEU A 61 9.74 5.50 -15.44
N PRO A 62 10.41 4.34 -15.37
CA PRO A 62 9.74 3.05 -15.30
C PRO A 62 8.67 3.05 -14.19
N PRO A 63 7.43 2.63 -14.46
CA PRO A 63 6.36 2.65 -13.46
C PRO A 63 6.71 1.81 -12.24
N GLU A 64 6.52 2.38 -11.07
CA GLU A 64 6.53 1.66 -9.80
C GLU A 64 5.68 2.43 -8.80
N ILE A 65 5.01 1.70 -7.94
CA ILE A 65 4.18 2.21 -6.85
C ILE A 65 4.57 1.46 -5.58
N ALA A 66 4.86 2.20 -4.53
CA ALA A 66 5.22 1.64 -3.23
C ALA A 66 4.43 2.31 -2.12
N ALA A 67 3.83 1.50 -1.24
CA ALA A 67 3.15 2.01 -0.06
C ALA A 67 3.69 1.36 1.21
N PHE A 68 3.93 2.16 2.23
CA PHE A 68 4.20 1.69 3.58
C PHE A 68 2.90 1.61 4.34
N MET A 69 2.53 0.41 4.78
CA MET A 69 1.28 0.18 5.48
C MET A 69 1.48 -0.73 6.69
N GLU A 70 0.58 -0.55 7.65
CA GLU A 70 0.43 -1.37 8.82
C GLU A 70 -0.96 -2.03 8.79
N VAL A 71 -1.02 -3.34 9.06
CA VAL A 71 -2.25 -4.11 9.09
C VAL A 71 -2.38 -4.81 10.45
N ARG A 72 -3.52 -4.62 11.09
CA ARG A 72 -3.92 -5.29 12.35
C ARG A 72 -5.16 -6.14 12.11
N THR A 73 -5.37 -7.13 12.96
CA THR A 73 -6.62 -7.90 12.98
C THR A 73 -7.69 -7.17 13.80
N VAL A 74 -8.94 -7.35 13.41
CA VAL A 74 -10.14 -6.91 14.13
C VAL A 74 -10.92 -8.16 14.50
N ASP A 75 -11.27 -8.30 15.79
CA ASP A 75 -12.04 -9.44 16.28
C ASP A 75 -13.56 -9.28 16.06
N HIS A 76 -14.34 -10.26 16.51
CA HIS A 76 -15.80 -10.26 16.35
C HIS A 76 -16.53 -9.25 17.24
N ASN A 77 -15.83 -8.58 18.17
CA ASN A 77 -16.35 -7.51 19.03
C ASN A 77 -15.87 -6.14 18.56
N ASP A 78 -15.37 -6.03 17.32
CA ASP A 78 -14.75 -4.83 16.75
C ASP A 78 -13.53 -4.32 17.53
N VAL A 79 -12.86 -5.21 18.27
CA VAL A 79 -11.62 -4.88 18.98
C VAL A 79 -10.43 -5.09 18.06
N VAL A 80 -9.64 -4.03 17.90
CA VAL A 80 -8.40 -4.04 17.13
C VAL A 80 -7.28 -4.63 18.00
N ALA A 81 -6.53 -5.59 17.46
CA ALA A 81 -5.35 -6.13 18.14
C ALA A 81 -4.22 -5.09 18.24
N ASP A 82 -3.51 -5.04 19.36
CA ASP A 82 -2.40 -4.09 19.55
C ASP A 82 -1.25 -4.35 18.55
N GLU A 83 -0.93 -5.63 18.32
CA GLU A 83 0.15 -6.06 17.44
C GLU A 83 -0.27 -6.07 15.97
N ALA A 84 0.58 -5.51 15.12
CA ALA A 84 0.39 -5.54 13.67
C ALA A 84 0.80 -6.91 13.11
N ILE A 85 -0.06 -7.52 12.29
CA ILE A 85 0.24 -8.73 11.53
C ILE A 85 1.08 -8.44 10.27
N PHE A 86 1.15 -7.17 9.86
CA PHE A 86 2.04 -6.69 8.82
C PHE A 86 2.42 -5.24 9.09
N SER A 87 3.69 -4.89 8.89
CA SER A 87 4.16 -3.51 8.88
C SER A 87 5.35 -3.41 7.95
N GLY A 88 5.19 -2.72 6.82
CA GLY A 88 6.25 -2.68 5.82
C GLY A 88 5.88 -2.00 4.51
N TRP A 89 6.90 -1.87 3.67
CA TRP A 89 6.76 -1.40 2.29
C TRP A 89 6.30 -2.54 1.39
N MET A 90 5.26 -2.27 0.59
CA MET A 90 4.77 -3.15 -0.45
C MET A 90 4.93 -2.46 -1.82
N PHE A 91 5.38 -3.23 -2.81
CA PHE A 91 5.63 -2.76 -4.18
C PHE A 91 4.58 -3.35 -5.11
N ALA A 92 3.88 -2.52 -5.87
CA ALA A 92 2.82 -2.96 -6.77
C ALA A 92 3.34 -3.93 -7.85
N SER A 93 4.58 -3.73 -8.33
CA SER A 93 5.18 -4.61 -9.32
C SER A 93 5.60 -5.99 -8.77
N SER A 94 5.88 -6.07 -7.47
CA SER A 94 6.47 -7.25 -6.82
C SER A 94 5.93 -7.46 -5.39
N PRO A 95 4.62 -7.69 -5.20
CA PRO A 95 4.03 -7.77 -3.85
C PRO A 95 4.62 -8.91 -3.01
N ALA A 96 5.00 -10.02 -3.65
CA ALA A 96 5.56 -11.21 -3.02
C ALA A 96 6.90 -10.98 -2.28
N VAL A 97 7.59 -9.86 -2.51
CA VAL A 97 8.84 -9.53 -1.81
C VAL A 97 8.58 -9.19 -0.34
N ASN A 98 7.40 -8.64 -0.05
CA ASN A 98 6.97 -8.30 1.31
C ASN A 98 5.45 -8.35 1.39
N ALA A 99 4.92 -9.58 1.42
CA ALA A 99 3.49 -9.85 1.36
C ALA A 99 2.86 -9.90 2.76
N LEU A 100 1.55 -9.62 2.81
CA LEU A 100 0.74 -9.86 4.01
C LEU A 100 0.48 -11.37 4.17
N GLU A 101 0.97 -11.94 5.27
CA GLU A 101 0.73 -13.34 5.62
C GLU A 101 -0.49 -13.47 6.54
N HIS A 102 -1.69 -13.47 5.96
CA HIS A 102 -2.96 -13.67 6.69
C HIS A 102 -3.74 -14.87 6.15
N PRO A 103 -4.37 -15.73 6.98
CA PRO A 103 -5.05 -16.94 6.50
C PRO A 103 -6.25 -16.67 5.57
N VAL A 104 -6.98 -15.57 5.77
CA VAL A 104 -8.23 -15.28 5.04
C VAL A 104 -8.01 -14.29 3.90
N TYR A 105 -7.11 -13.33 4.07
CA TYR A 105 -7.01 -12.18 3.19
C TYR A 105 -5.60 -12.07 2.63
N ASP A 106 -5.50 -11.59 1.40
CA ASP A 106 -4.29 -11.05 0.82
C ASP A 106 -4.57 -9.61 0.40
N VAL A 107 -3.63 -8.70 0.64
CA VAL A 107 -3.77 -7.27 0.35
C VAL A 107 -2.60 -6.83 -0.50
N THR A 108 -2.87 -6.21 -1.63
CA THR A 108 -1.86 -5.76 -2.60
C THR A 108 -2.06 -4.30 -2.97
N VAL A 109 -0.98 -3.52 -3.05
CA VAL A 109 -1.02 -2.14 -3.56
C VAL A 109 -1.26 -2.15 -5.07
N LEU A 110 -2.24 -1.38 -5.54
CA LEU A 110 -2.52 -1.19 -6.97
C LEU A 110 -2.06 0.17 -7.47
N ALA A 111 -2.37 1.23 -6.73
CA ALA A 111 -2.10 2.59 -7.18
C ALA A 111 -1.94 3.58 -6.04
N CYS A 112 -1.25 4.67 -6.36
CA CYS A 112 -1.11 5.86 -5.53
C CYS A 112 -1.62 7.07 -6.31
N ARG A 113 -2.52 7.85 -5.71
CA ARG A 113 -3.13 9.04 -6.32
C ARG A 113 -2.83 10.27 -5.49
N LYS A 114 -2.62 11.40 -6.18
CA LYS A 114 -2.27 12.68 -5.55
C LYS A 114 -3.43 13.30 -4.75
N ASP A 115 -4.65 13.10 -5.23
CA ASP A 115 -5.89 13.68 -4.74
C ASP A 115 -6.98 12.61 -4.61
#